data_AF-A0A4R5XIR5-F1
#
_entry.id   AF-A0A4R5XIR5-F1
#
_cell.length_a   1.000
_cell.length_b   1.000
_cell.length_c   1.000
_cell.angle_alpha   90.00
_cell.angle_beta   90.00
_cell.angle_gamma   90.00
#
_symmetry.space_group_name_H-M   'P 1'
#
loop_
_entity.id
_entity.type
_entity.pdbx_description
1 polymer ?
#
loop_
_entity_poly.entity_id
_entity_poly.type
_entity_poly.pdbx_seq_one_letter_code
_entity_poly.pdbx_strand_id
1 'polypeptide(L)' 'MMILSFLIIAWILSWFKFHDLFVQAFKELFNKEITVASYYFIFFCIGMFGDIVLFLRGAYDVWIM' A
#
# COMPACT_ATOMS: atom_id res chain seq x y z
N MET A 1 -8.30 -1.35 10.41
CA MET A 1 -7.02 -0.64 10.17
C MET A 1 -6.68 -0.78 8.71
N MET A 2 -6.76 0.31 7.96
CA MET A 2 -6.51 0.30 6.52
C MET A 2 -5.08 -0.12 6.17
N ILE A 3 -4.08 0.32 6.95
CA ILE A 3 -2.67 -0.05 6.79
C ILE A 3 -2.49 -1.57 6.65
N LEU A 4 -3.02 -2.34 7.60
CA LEU A 4 -2.92 -3.80 7.59
C LEU A 4 -3.57 -4.41 6.34
N SER A 5 -4.73 -3.89 5.95
CA SER A 5 -5.48 -4.39 4.79
C SER A 5 -4.68 -4.17 3.49
N PHE A 6 -4.15 -2.96 3.29
CA PHE A 6 -3.34 -2.65 2.11
C PHE A 6 -2.00 -3.40 2.07
N LEU A 7 -1.37 -3.64 3.23
CA LEU A 7 -0.14 -4.44 3.30
C LEU A 7 -0.39 -5.92 2.96
N ILE A 8 -1.48 -6.49 3.46
CA ILE A 8 -1.89 -7.88 3.15
C ILE A 8 -2.20 -8.01 1.65
N ILE A 9 -2.90 -7.04 1.07
CA ILE A 9 -3.14 -6.98 -0.37
C ILE A 9 -1.80 -6.94 -1.13
N ALA A 10 -0.88 -6.05 -0.77
CA ALA A 10 0.45 -5.97 -1.38
C ALA A 10 1.21 -7.31 -1.29
N TRP A 11 1.12 -8.00 -0.15
CA TRP A 11 1.75 -9.29 0.05
C TRP A 11 1.14 -10.38 -0.83
N ILE A 12 -0.19 -10.47 -0.89
CA ILE A 12 -0.90 -11.41 -1.77
C ILE A 12 -0.55 -11.14 -3.23
N LEU A 13 -0.53 -9.87 -3.66
CA LEU A 13 -0.15 -9.49 -5.01
C LEU A 13 1.32 -9.84 -5.32
N SER A 14 2.19 -9.80 -4.32
CA SER A 14 3.59 -10.21 -4.47
C SER A 14 3.74 -11.68 -4.87
N TRP A 15 2.81 -12.56 -4.46
CA TRP A 15 2.81 -13.99 -4.86
C TRP A 15 2.63 -14.17 -6.36
N PHE A 16 1.90 -13.26 -7.01
CA PHE A 16 1.71 -13.23 -8.47
C PHE A 16 2.83 -12.52 -9.22
N LYS A 17 3.95 -12.22 -8.55
CA LYS A 17 5.05 -11.39 -9.09
C LYS A 17 4.60 -10.00 -9.53
N PHE A 18 3.52 -9.48 -8.94
CA PHE A 18 3.03 -8.14 -9.26
C PHE A 18 4.05 -7.05 -8.88
N HIS A 19 4.93 -7.33 -7.94
CA HIS A 19 6.04 -6.44 -7.59
C HIS A 19 6.94 -6.14 -8.80
N ASP A 20 7.23 -7.12 -9.65
CA ASP A 20 8.04 -6.92 -10.87
C ASP A 20 7.32 -6.02 -11.88
N LEU A 21 6.02 -6.28 -12.11
CA LEU A 21 5.18 -5.46 -12.97
C LEU A 21 5.08 -4.01 -12.48
N PHE A 22 4.95 -3.84 -11.16
CA PHE A 22 4.87 -2.53 -10.53
C PHE A 22 6.20 -1.77 -10.65
N VAL A 23 7.33 -2.44 -10.37
CA VAL A 23 8.66 -1.86 -10.52
C VAL A 23 8.92 -1.47 -11.98
N GLN A 24 8.52 -2.31 -12.93
CA GLN A 24 8.63 -2.00 -14.36
C GLN A 24 7.78 -0.77 -14.74
N ALA A 25 6.53 -0.72 -14.31
CA ALA A 25 5.64 0.42 -14.60
C ALA A 25 6.20 1.74 -14.03
N PHE A 26 6.75 1.71 -12.82
CA PHE A 26 7.41 2.87 -12.23
C PHE A 26 8.72 3.23 -12.92
N LYS A 27 9.49 2.23 -13.38
CA LYS A 27 10.68 2.45 -14.19
C LYS A 27 10.32 3.14 -15.50
N GLU A 28 9.26 2.73 -16.15
CA GLU A 28 8.76 3.36 -17.38
C GLU A 28 8.30 4.81 -17.11
N LEU A 29 7.55 5.01 -16.03
CA LEU A 29 6.90 6.29 -15.74
C LEU A 29 7.85 7.36 -15.19
N PHE A 30 8.83 6.96 -14.37
CA PHE A 30 9.73 7.87 -13.67
C PHE A 30 11.20 7.70 -14.05
N ASN A 31 11.53 6.77 -14.95
CA ASN A 31 12.91 6.42 -15.31
C ASN A 31 13.78 6.12 -14.08
N LYS A 32 13.17 5.50 -13.04
CA LYS A 32 13.84 5.13 -11.80
C LYS A 32 13.57 3.68 -11.46
N GLU A 33 14.64 2.98 -11.12
CA GLU A 33 14.55 1.64 -10.55
C GLU A 33 14.19 1.76 -9.07
N ILE A 34 13.03 1.19 -8.72
CA ILE A 34 12.60 1.06 -7.33
C ILE A 34 12.77 -0.38 -6.87
N THR A 35 13.03 -0.54 -5.58
CA THR A 35 13.21 -1.86 -4.96
C THR A 35 11.87 -2.41 -4.48
N VAL A 36 11.84 -3.71 -4.19
CA VAL A 36 10.69 -4.37 -3.57
C VAL A 36 10.32 -3.71 -2.22
N ALA A 37 11.29 -3.14 -1.49
CA ALA A 37 11.01 -2.38 -0.27
C ALA A 37 10.15 -1.14 -0.56
N SER A 38 10.45 -0.42 -1.65
CA SER A 38 9.66 0.74 -2.09
C SER A 38 8.24 0.36 -2.49
N TYR A 39 8.04 -0.82 -3.10
CA TYR A 39 6.69 -1.35 -3.39
C TYR A 39 5.85 -1.45 -2.11
N TYR A 40 6.32 -2.17 -1.09
CA TYR A 40 5.58 -2.29 0.17
C TYR A 40 5.43 -0.95 0.90
N PHE A 41 6.43 -0.07 0.79
CA PHE A 41 6.37 1.27 1.37
C PHE A 41 5.25 2.12 0.76
N ILE A 42 5.01 2.05 -0.55
CA ILE A 42 3.93 2.78 -1.21
C ILE A 42 2.56 2.28 -0.71
N PHE A 43 2.36 0.96 -0.60
CA PHE A 43 1.12 0.40 -0.05
C PHE A 43 0.92 0.76 1.42
N PHE A 44 2.01 0.82 2.20
CA PHE A 44 1.97 1.33 3.57
C PHE A 44 1.54 2.80 3.61
N CYS A 45 2.11 3.67 2.77
CA CYS A 45 1.71 5.07 2.68
C CYS A 45 0.23 5.22 2.31
N ILE A 46 -0.26 4.47 1.32
CA ILE A 46 -1.68 4.48 0.92
C ILE A 46 -2.57 4.08 2.10
N GLY A 47 -2.23 2.99 2.80
CA GLY A 47 -2.96 2.54 3.96
C GLY A 47 -2.94 3.56 5.11
N MET A 48 -1.79 4.20 5.36
CA MET A 48 -1.62 5.23 6.38
C MET A 48 -2.46 6.47 6.07
N PHE A 49 -2.44 6.95 4.82
CA PHE A 49 -3.30 8.04 4.39
C PHE A 49 -4.78 7.67 4.54
N GLY A 50 -5.14 6.42 4.21
CA GLY A 50 -6.48 5.89 4.43
C GLY A 50 -6.90 6.01 5.90
N ASP A 51 -6.11 5.45 6.83
CA ASP A 51 -6.39 5.53 8.26
C ASP A 51 -6.47 6.99 8.75
N ILE A 52 -5.58 7.89 8.31
CA ILE A 52 -5.66 9.33 8.63
C ILE A 52 -6.97 9.95 8.13
N VAL A 53 -7.40 9.64 6.91
CA VAL A 53 -8.65 10.16 6.35
C VAL A 53 -9.85 9.63 7.12
N LEU A 54 -9.88 8.33 7.47
CA LEU A 54 -10.93 7.75 8.33
C LEU A 54 -10.97 8.43 9.71
N PHE A 55 -9.79 8.69 10.28
CA PHE A 55 -9.63 9.36 11.57
C PHE A 55 -10.22 10.78 11.52
N LEU A 56 -9.87 11.56 10.51
CA LEU A 56 -10.38 12.93 10.33
C LEU A 56 -11.88 12.98 10.02
N ARG A 57 -12.44 11.95 9.36
CA ARG A 57 -13.89 11.85 9.10
C ARG A 57 -14.70 11.43 10.33
N GLY A 58 -14.06 11.11 11.46
CA GLY A 58 -14.73 10.59 12.65
C GLY A 58 -15.37 9.22 12.45
N ALA A 59 -15.09 8.55 11.33
CA ALA A 59 -15.63 7.23 10.97
C ALA A 59 -14.71 6.09 11.42
N TYR A 60 -13.98 6.30 12.52
CA TYR A 60 -13.44 5.18 13.27
C TYR A 60 -14.61 4.56 14.05
N ASP A 61 -15.40 3.73 13.38
CA ASP A 61 -16.04 2.62 14.08
C ASP A 61 -14.89 1.74 14.55
N VAL A 62 -14.44 2.05 15.76
CA VAL A 62 -13.60 1.16 16.53
C VAL A 62 -14.40 -0.14 16.62
N TRP A 63 -13.96 -1.17 15.89
CA TRP A 63 -14.43 -2.56 16.04
C TRP A 63 -14.03 -3.14 17.42
N ILE A 64 -14.09 -2.31 18.46
CA ILE A 64 -13.93 -2.63 19.86
C ILE A 64 -15.16 -1.99 20.49
N MET A 65 -16.22 -2.79 20.53
CA MET A 65 -17.26 -2.69 21.54
C MET A 65 -16.63 -2.52 22.94
#